data_AF-A0A9E3CTL8-F1
#
_entry.id   AF-A0A9E3CTL8-F1
#
_cell.length_a   1.000
_cell.length_b   1.000
_cell.length_c   1.000
_cell.angle_alpha   90.00
_cell.angle_beta   90.00
_cell.angle_gamma   90.00
#
_symmetry.space_group_name_H-M   'P 1'
#
loop_
_entity.id
_entity.type
_entity.pdbx_description
1 polymer ?
#
loop_
_entity_poly.entity_id
_entity_poly.type
_entity_poly.pdbx_seq_one_letter_code
_entity_poly.pdbx_strand_id
1 'polypeptide(L)'
;GNNWLVLHEATRAGTGLAVLPCYLGDPDPALKRVGGVLAEVAAEQWLLVHRDLRALPRVRAVMDAVIELFQREKPLLEGRG
;
A
#
# COMPACT_ATOMS: atom_id res chain seq x y z
N GLY A 1 -13.32 -4.69 -10.43
CA GLY A 1 -13.80 -5.55 -9.33
C GLY A 1 -12.65 -6.08 -8.50
N ASN A 2 -11.94 -5.20 -7.80
CA ASN A 2 -10.92 -5.59 -6.83
C ASN A 2 -11.01 -4.60 -5.66
N ASN A 3 -12.09 -4.71 -4.88
CA ASN A 3 -12.33 -3.78 -3.78
C ASN A 3 -11.75 -4.38 -2.50
N TRP A 4 -10.49 -4.04 -2.20
CA TRP A 4 -9.80 -4.47 -0.98
C TRP A 4 -10.59 -4.14 0.29
N LEU A 5 -11.43 -3.11 0.26
CA LEU A 5 -12.31 -2.74 1.37
C LEU A 5 -13.36 -3.82 1.67
N VAL A 6 -13.92 -4.48 0.64
CA VAL A 6 -14.92 -5.54 0.86
C VAL A 6 -14.26 -6.78 1.45
N LEU A 7 -13.09 -7.17 0.93
CA LEU A 7 -12.34 -8.30 1.48
C LEU A 7 -11.90 -8.01 2.93
N HIS A 8 -11.41 -6.80 3.20
CA HIS A 8 -11.06 -6.36 4.52
C HIS A 8 -12.22 -6.49 5.51
N GLU A 9 -13.38 -5.90 5.19
CA GLU A 9 -14.55 -5.96 6.07
C GLU A 9 -15.09 -7.39 6.24
N ALA A 10 -15.09 -8.21 5.19
CA ALA A 10 -15.54 -9.59 5.29
C ALA A 10 -14.63 -10.43 6.19
N THR A 11 -13.31 -10.28 6.07
CA THR A 11 -12.32 -10.94 6.93
C THR A 11 -12.45 -10.44 8.37
N ARG A 12 -12.62 -9.14 8.57
CA ARG A 12 -12.79 -8.52 9.88
C ARG A 12 -14.06 -8.98 10.59
N ALA A 13 -15.12 -9.27 9.83
CA ALA A 13 -16.35 -9.86 10.33
C ALA A 13 -16.26 -11.37 10.65
N GLY A 14 -15.08 -11.99 10.48
CA GLY A 14 -14.86 -13.41 10.78
C GLY A 14 -15.31 -14.38 9.67
N THR A 15 -15.50 -13.89 8.44
CA THR A 15 -16.00 -14.70 7.31
C THR A 15 -14.94 -15.64 6.71
N GLY A 16 -13.68 -15.57 7.18
CA GLY A 16 -12.60 -16.45 6.75
C GLY A 16 -11.27 -15.71 6.57
N LEU A 17 -10.40 -16.24 5.70
CA LEU A 17 -9.09 -15.66 5.34
C LEU A 17 -9.19 -14.91 4.01
N ALA A 18 -8.46 -13.81 3.88
CA ALA A 18 -8.28 -13.10 2.62
C ALA A 18 -6.82 -12.71 2.40
N VAL A 19 -6.44 -12.58 1.13
CA VAL A 19 -5.21 -11.90 0.74
C VAL A 19 -5.51 -10.40 0.75
N LEU A 20 -4.74 -9.64 1.53
CA LEU A 20 -4.88 -8.19 1.67
C LEU A 20 -3.52 -7.50 1.48
N PRO A 21 -3.48 -6.27 0.97
CA PRO A 21 -2.28 -5.46 1.05
C PRO A 21 -1.84 -5.27 2.51
N CYS A 22 -0.54 -5.37 2.77
CA CYS A 22 0.03 -5.30 4.13
C CYS A 22 -0.36 -3.99 4.84
N TYR A 23 -0.28 -2.87 4.12
CA TYR A 23 -0.67 -1.54 4.63
C TYR A 23 -2.14 -1.41 5.00
N LEU A 24 -3.00 -2.31 4.51
CA LEU A 24 -4.43 -2.31 4.85
C LEU A 24 -4.72 -3.29 5.99
N GLY A 25 -4.10 -4.47 5.98
CA GLY A 25 -4.38 -5.51 6.98
C GLY A 25 -3.62 -5.38 8.29
N ASP A 26 -2.32 -5.05 8.25
CA ASP A 26 -1.47 -5.03 9.45
C ASP A 26 -1.88 -3.98 10.50
N PRO A 27 -2.34 -2.78 10.11
CA PRO A 27 -2.77 -1.78 11.08
C PRO A 27 -4.10 -2.07 11.77
N ASP A 28 -4.91 -3.03 11.29
CA ASP A 28 -6.21 -3.35 11.89
C ASP A 28 -6.05 -4.33 13.06
N PRO A 29 -6.32 -3.91 14.31
CA PRO A 29 -6.17 -4.76 15.49
C PRO A 29 -7.16 -5.94 15.55
N ALA A 30 -8.23 -5.92 14.76
CA ALA A 30 -9.18 -7.03 14.65
C ALA A 30 -8.71 -8.10 13.65
N LEU A 31 -7.64 -7.83 12.89
CA LEU A 31 -7.04 -8.77 11.96
C LEU A 31 -5.70 -9.29 12.49
N LYS A 32 -5.34 -10.49 12.04
CA LYS A 32 -4.03 -11.08 12.31
C LYS A 32 -3.48 -11.70 11.03
N ARG A 33 -2.24 -11.34 10.68
CA ARG A 33 -1.49 -11.97 9.60
C ARG A 33 -1.19 -13.44 9.95
N VAL A 34 -1.61 -14.36 9.09
CA VAL A 34 -1.47 -15.82 9.29
C VAL A 34 -0.25 -16.40 8.55
N GLY A 35 0.32 -15.68 7.56
CA GLY A 35 1.45 -16.14 6.75
C GLY A 35 2.39 -15.01 6.32
N GLY A 36 3.42 -15.36 5.54
CA GLY A 36 4.39 -14.40 5.00
C GLY A 36 3.83 -13.53 3.87
N VAL A 37 4.65 -12.57 3.42
CA VAL A 37 4.37 -11.80 2.21
C VAL A 37 4.39 -12.72 1.00
N LEU A 38 3.36 -12.63 0.16
CA LEU A 38 3.24 -13.40 -1.07
C LEU A 38 3.94 -12.65 -2.21
N ALA A 39 5.05 -13.18 -2.70
CA ALA A 39 5.87 -12.53 -3.73
C ALA A 39 5.15 -12.43 -5.08
N GLU A 40 4.26 -13.37 -5.38
CA GLU A 40 3.50 -13.48 -6.63
C GLU A 40 2.47 -12.36 -6.81
N VAL A 41 2.11 -11.67 -5.72
CA VAL A 41 1.15 -10.54 -5.72
C VAL A 41 1.82 -9.22 -5.32
N ALA A 42 3.15 -9.17 -5.31
CA ALA A 42 3.89 -7.94 -5.11
C ALA A 42 3.60 -6.96 -6.26
N ALA A 43 3.34 -5.70 -5.91
CA ALA A 43 3.01 -4.65 -6.86
C ALA A 43 4.01 -3.50 -6.79
N GLU A 44 4.67 -3.22 -7.90
CA GLU A 44 5.53 -2.05 -8.05
C GLU A 44 4.70 -0.77 -8.04
N GLN A 45 5.15 0.22 -7.27
CA GLN A 45 4.49 1.52 -7.16
C GLN A 45 5.22 2.55 -8.01
N TRP A 46 4.48 3.29 -8.84
CA TRP A 46 5.03 4.26 -9.78
C TRP A 46 4.45 5.65 -9.54
N LEU A 47 5.33 6.65 -9.41
CA LEU A 47 4.93 8.06 -9.43
C LEU A 47 5.04 8.60 -10.86
N LEU A 48 3.90 8.73 -11.53
CA LEU A 48 3.83 9.24 -12.90
C LEU A 48 3.65 10.76 -12.90
N VAL A 49 4.51 11.47 -13.65
CA VAL A 49 4.43 12.92 -13.84
C VAL A 49 4.68 13.24 -15.30
N HIS A 50 3.89 14.15 -15.88
CA HIS A 50 4.10 14.60 -17.25
C HIS A 50 5.47 15.26 -17.39
N ARG A 51 6.22 14.87 -18.44
CA ARG A 51 7.62 15.30 -18.68
C ARG A 51 7.78 16.81 -18.54
N ASP A 52 6.89 17.56 -19.16
CA ASP A 52 6.98 19.02 -19.24
C ASP A 52 6.68 19.72 -17.90
N LEU A 53 5.98 19.02 -16.98
CA LEU A 53 5.62 19.56 -15.67
C LEU A 53 6.66 19.21 -14.60
N ARG A 54 7.43 18.13 -14.77
CA ARG A 54 8.41 17.63 -13.78
C ARG A 54 9.46 18.66 -13.35
N ALA A 55 9.78 19.62 -14.23
CA ALA A 55 10.76 20.66 -13.96
C ALA A 55 10.19 21.87 -13.20
N LEU A 56 8.87 22.01 -13.12
CA LEU A 56 8.24 23.14 -12.43
C LEU A 56 8.49 23.01 -10.91
N PRO A 57 8.96 24.08 -10.22
CA PRO A 57 9.32 24.00 -8.80
C PRO A 57 8.22 23.44 -7.90
N ARG A 58 6.96 23.87 -8.11
CA ARG A 58 5.80 23.37 -7.35
C ARG A 58 5.53 21.88 -7.57
N VAL A 59 5.76 21.37 -8.78
CA VAL A 59 5.56 19.95 -9.11
C VAL A 59 6.66 19.13 -8.47
N ARG A 60 7.92 19.60 -8.57
CA ARG A 60 9.06 18.98 -7.89
C ARG A 60 8.86 18.89 -6.38
N ALA A 61 8.39 19.96 -5.74
CA ALA A 61 8.13 19.95 -4.29
C ALA A 61 7.12 18.86 -3.89
N VAL A 62 6.04 18.68 -4.66
CA VAL A 62 5.06 17.61 -4.41
C VAL A 62 5.67 16.23 -4.69
N MET A 63 6.44 16.09 -5.77
CA MET A 63 7.13 14.83 -6.08
C MET A 63 8.06 14.41 -4.94
N ASP A 64 8.87 15.33 -4.44
CA ASP A 64 9.83 15.06 -3.37
C ASP A 64 9.09 14.66 -2.07
N ALA A 65 7.99 15.33 -1.73
CA ALA A 65 7.15 14.98 -0.57
C ALA A 65 6.50 13.59 -0.70
N VAL A 66 6.00 13.23 -1.89
CA VAL A 66 5.41 11.90 -2.14
C VAL A 66 6.50 10.82 -2.08
N ILE A 67 7.67 11.07 -2.65
CA ILE A 67 8.81 10.14 -2.58
C ILE A 67 9.21 9.91 -1.13
N GLU A 68 9.35 10.97 -0.34
CA GLU A 68 9.71 10.89 1.08
C GLU A 68 8.67 10.09 1.87
N LEU A 69 7.38 10.34 1.65
CA LEU A 69 6.29 9.55 2.24
C LEU A 69 6.44 8.07 1.92
N PHE A 70 6.62 7.70 0.65
CA PHE A 70 6.76 6.30 0.25
C PHE A 70 8.02 5.63 0.81
N GLN A 71 9.12 6.36 0.96
CA GLN A 71 10.33 5.83 1.61
C GLN A 71 10.11 5.59 3.10
N ARG A 72 9.40 6.49 3.78
CA ARG A 72 9.07 6.32 5.21
C ARG A 72 8.13 5.14 5.44
N GLU A 73 7.09 5.00 4.61
CA GLU A 73 6.10 3.91 4.74
C GLU A 73 6.58 2.58 4.12
N LYS A 74 7.78 2.55 3.53
CA LYS A 74 8.35 1.37 2.87
C LYS A 74 8.29 0.09 3.71
N PRO A 75 8.58 0.09 5.03
CA PRO A 75 8.43 -1.12 5.85
C PRO A 75 7.01 -1.68 5.82
N LEU A 76 5.99 -0.84 5.96
CA LEU A 76 4.59 -1.26 5.96
C LEU A 76 4.15 -1.71 4.56
N LEU A 77 4.54 -0.97 3.51
CA LEU A 77 4.22 -1.30 2.12
C LEU A 77 4.82 -2.65 1.70
N GLU A 78 6.03 -2.97 2.16
CA GLU A 78 6.74 -4.22 1.86
C GLU A 78 6.45 -5.33 2.88
N GLY A 79 5.50 -5.13 3.81
CA GLY A 79 5.06 -6.14 4.77
C GLY A 79 6.12 -6.53 5.81
N ARG A 80 6.99 -5.59 6.17
CA ARG A 80 7.98 -5.70 7.25
C ARG A 80 7.54 -4.99 8.54
N GLY A 81 6.32 -4.48 8.58
CA GLY A 81 5.72 -3.82 9.75
C GLY A 81 5.12 -4.79 10.75
#